data_AF-A0A183IQ04-F1
#
_entry.id   AF-A0A183IQ04-F1
#
_cell.length_a   1.000
_cell.length_b   1.000
_cell.length_c   1.000
_cell.angle_alpha   90.00
_cell.angle_beta   90.00
_cell.angle_gamma   90.00
#
_symmetry.space_group_name_H-M   'P 1'
#
loop_
_entity.id
_entity.type
_entity.pdbx_description
1 polymer ?
#
loop_
_entity_poly.entity_id
_entity_poly.type
_entity_poly.pdbx_seq_one_letter_code
_entity_poly.pdbx_strand_id
1 'polypeptide(L)'
;MIRELGEQGICWLNTCLSNCDDCWKNTSGRENPLFKNGDHKDCSSYSSITLSSLPEVKTSVIRKALEDLKKKFSFPEYPTTNAYTLFLKENASELKQNAGINKFSMKQLANKWRSMPEAEKNKLRERIMMAKSSYNDTLTKWKNTMQAKKLGNVVQQIDELTRSAAMRGKFQELYLNMELERLQKQYNYPELKRHSPLSLYLHELKTKTKPSEMSRDFLKTSVLKWKALSDEMRARFVDKATRLNSENRALLQKWKESMEKQNLNAVVQQIAQLRRELRAASRDEEVQSKHKVDSTVMENLLAASMKGSSTTVSAP
;
A
#
# COMPACT_ATOMS: atom_id res chain seq x y z
N MET A 1 7.48 -27.62 17.78
CA MET A 1 8.22 -26.35 17.53
C MET A 1 7.60 -25.40 16.50
N ILE A 2 7.53 -25.66 15.18
CA ILE A 2 6.79 -24.75 14.24
C ILE A 2 5.26 -24.84 14.42
N ARG A 3 4.78 -25.98 14.93
CA ARG A 3 3.34 -26.26 15.09
C ARG A 3 2.72 -25.53 16.31
N GLU A 4 3.50 -25.24 17.35
CA GLU A 4 3.01 -24.61 18.59
C GLU A 4 3.01 -23.07 18.55
N LEU A 5 3.88 -22.46 17.74
CA LEU A 5 3.92 -21.00 17.57
C LEU A 5 2.79 -20.47 16.65
N GLY A 6 2.15 -21.35 15.88
CA GLY A 6 1.01 -21.01 15.03
C GLY A 6 -0.31 -20.96 15.80
N GLU A 7 -0.56 -21.92 16.70
CA GLU A 7 -1.87 -22.08 17.32
C GLU A 7 -2.21 -20.95 18.32
N GLN A 8 -1.23 -20.48 19.11
CA GLN A 8 -1.47 -19.39 20.06
C GLN A 8 -1.61 -18.02 19.39
N GLY A 9 -0.87 -17.76 18.30
CA GLY A 9 -0.97 -16.51 17.55
C GLY A 9 -2.23 -16.42 16.68
N ILE A 10 -2.70 -17.54 16.13
CA ILE A 10 -3.91 -17.61 15.30
C ILE A 10 -5.18 -17.54 16.17
N CYS A 11 -5.17 -18.13 17.37
CA CYS A 11 -6.32 -18.07 18.27
C CYS A 11 -6.60 -16.62 18.73
N TRP A 12 -5.54 -15.84 19.00
CA TRP A 12 -5.67 -14.43 19.41
C TRP A 12 -6.19 -13.52 18.29
N LEU A 13 -5.72 -13.74 17.05
CA LEU A 13 -6.23 -13.05 15.86
C LEU A 13 -7.71 -13.34 15.62
N ASN A 14 -8.16 -14.59 15.80
CA ASN A 14 -9.58 -14.95 15.64
C ASN A 14 -10.50 -14.28 16.67
N THR A 15 -10.06 -14.13 17.93
CA THR A 15 -10.86 -13.45 18.97
C THR A 15 -10.99 -11.95 18.71
N CYS A 16 -9.93 -11.28 18.24
CA CYS A 16 -10.02 -9.88 17.82
C CYS A 16 -10.82 -9.71 16.51
N LEU A 17 -10.67 -10.61 15.54
CA LEU A 17 -11.33 -10.52 14.23
C LEU A 17 -12.85 -10.75 14.32
N SER A 18 -13.32 -11.74 15.09
CA SER A 18 -14.77 -11.96 15.28
C SER A 18 -15.44 -10.77 15.97
N ASN A 19 -14.78 -10.16 16.97
CA ASN A 19 -15.34 -9.01 17.68
C ASN A 19 -15.29 -7.71 16.85
N CYS A 20 -14.34 -7.57 15.92
CA CYS A 20 -14.26 -6.41 15.03
C CYS A 20 -15.18 -6.50 13.80
N ASP A 21 -15.41 -7.70 13.24
CA ASP A 21 -16.32 -7.88 12.09
C ASP A 21 -17.78 -7.57 12.45
N ASP A 22 -18.20 -7.88 13.68
CA ASP A 22 -19.54 -7.56 14.19
C ASP A 22 -19.72 -6.05 14.47
N CYS A 23 -18.65 -5.35 14.87
CA CYS A 23 -18.66 -3.88 14.96
C CYS A 23 -18.67 -3.21 13.58
N TRP A 24 -17.98 -3.79 12.59
CA TRP A 24 -17.84 -3.17 11.27
C TRP A 24 -19.12 -3.28 10.42
N LYS A 25 -19.82 -4.43 10.44
CA LYS A 25 -21.06 -4.64 9.68
C LYS A 25 -22.23 -3.73 10.10
N ASN A 26 -22.14 -3.08 11.26
CA ASN A 26 -23.20 -2.23 11.81
C ASN A 26 -23.03 -0.71 11.57
N THR A 27 -22.02 -0.27 10.83
CA THR A 27 -21.78 1.18 10.59
C THR A 27 -22.21 1.69 9.22
N SER A 28 -22.74 0.85 8.33
CA SER A 28 -23.30 1.32 7.06
C SER A 28 -24.78 1.69 7.19
N GLY A 29 -25.04 2.89 7.71
CA GLY A 29 -26.19 3.74 7.38
C GLY A 29 -27.58 3.09 7.36
N ARG A 30 -28.18 2.93 8.54
CA ARG A 30 -29.61 3.12 8.83
C ARG A 30 -29.78 3.17 10.35
N GLU A 31 -30.46 4.20 10.86
CA GLU A 31 -30.80 4.31 12.28
C GLU A 31 -31.67 3.13 12.69
N ASN A 32 -31.25 2.40 13.74
CA ASN A 32 -31.99 1.26 14.28
C ASN A 32 -32.74 1.68 15.55
N PRO A 33 -34.08 1.54 15.63
CA PRO A 33 -34.88 1.94 16.80
C PRO A 33 -34.71 1.05 18.05
N LEU A 34 -33.87 0.01 18.02
CA LEU A 34 -33.76 -0.99 19.09
C LEU A 34 -32.84 -0.60 20.26
N PHE A 35 -32.23 0.59 20.26
CA PHE A 35 -31.38 1.08 21.36
C PHE A 35 -32.16 1.98 22.34
N LYS A 36 -33.28 1.50 22.89
CA LYS A 36 -34.02 2.26 23.93
C LYS A 36 -34.20 1.60 25.28
N ASN A 37 -33.85 0.33 25.48
CA ASN A 37 -33.98 -0.27 26.80
C ASN A 37 -32.62 -0.72 27.30
N GLY A 38 -32.24 -0.13 28.45
CA GLY A 38 -30.95 -0.28 29.06
C GLY A 38 -30.68 -1.70 29.54
N ASP A 39 -29.53 -2.19 29.11
CA ASP A 39 -28.72 -3.15 29.85
C ASP A 39 -27.26 -2.88 29.44
N HIS A 40 -26.68 -1.84 30.03
CA HIS A 40 -25.24 -1.62 29.99
C HIS A 40 -24.59 -2.66 30.91
N LYS A 41 -24.37 -3.88 30.40
CA LYS A 41 -23.39 -4.77 31.00
C LYS A 41 -22.00 -4.21 30.71
N ASP A 42 -21.26 -4.00 31.79
CA ASP A 42 -19.93 -3.40 31.85
C ASP A 42 -18.98 -3.90 30.75
N CYS A 43 -18.75 -3.07 29.73
CA CYS A 43 -17.57 -3.13 28.86
C CYS A 43 -16.40 -2.29 29.42
N SER A 44 -16.39 -2.03 30.73
CA SER A 44 -15.35 -1.24 31.41
C SER A 44 -14.07 -2.04 31.72
N SER A 45 -14.06 -3.36 31.48
CA SER A 45 -12.90 -4.22 31.78
C SER A 45 -11.97 -4.50 30.60
N TYR A 46 -12.16 -3.86 29.43
CA TYR A 46 -11.14 -3.85 28.38
C TYR A 46 -9.98 -2.95 28.82
N SER A 47 -9.20 -3.47 29.75
CA SER A 47 -7.86 -3.01 30.06
C SER A 47 -7.10 -2.78 28.75
N SER A 48 -6.49 -1.61 28.68
CA SER A 48 -5.71 -1.12 27.56
C SER A 48 -4.76 -2.18 27.03
N ILE A 49 -5.16 -2.87 25.95
CA ILE A 49 -4.24 -3.67 25.15
C ILE A 49 -3.31 -2.66 24.49
N THR A 50 -2.16 -2.45 25.13
CA THR A 50 -1.07 -1.65 24.58
C THR A 50 -0.47 -2.44 23.42
N LEU A 51 -0.14 -1.77 22.32
CA LEU A 51 0.45 -2.42 21.14
C LEU A 51 1.74 -3.21 21.48
N SER A 52 2.37 -2.89 22.62
CA SER A 52 3.50 -3.61 23.21
C SER A 52 3.20 -5.04 23.69
N SER A 53 1.94 -5.44 23.83
CA SER A 53 1.56 -6.81 24.27
C SER A 53 1.13 -7.74 23.13
N LEU A 54 0.99 -7.22 21.91
CA LEU A 54 0.80 -8.03 20.71
C LEU A 54 2.13 -8.72 20.37
N PRO A 55 2.18 -10.05 20.18
CA PRO A 55 3.41 -10.69 19.74
C PRO A 55 3.82 -10.08 18.40
N GLU A 56 4.98 -9.40 18.39
CA GLU A 56 5.61 -8.78 17.22
C GLU A 56 6.06 -9.87 16.23
N VAL A 57 5.11 -10.59 15.63
CA VAL A 57 5.40 -11.37 14.45
C VAL A 57 5.61 -10.37 13.33
N LYS A 58 6.88 -10.05 13.06
CA LYS A 58 7.28 -9.12 12.01
C LYS A 58 6.58 -9.51 10.70
N THR A 59 6.05 -8.52 9.97
CA THR A 59 5.38 -8.75 8.68
C THR A 59 6.26 -9.51 7.68
N SER A 60 7.58 -9.37 7.78
CA SER A 60 8.57 -10.15 7.03
C SER A 60 8.50 -11.66 7.29
N VAL A 61 8.24 -12.09 8.53
CA VAL A 61 8.11 -13.50 8.90
C VAL A 61 6.86 -14.11 8.27
N ILE A 62 5.72 -13.40 8.34
CA ILE A 62 4.45 -13.82 7.74
C ILE A 62 4.58 -13.92 6.22
N ARG A 63 5.19 -12.90 5.59
CA ARG A 63 5.44 -12.92 4.13
C ARG A 63 6.35 -14.08 3.74
N LYS A 64 7.44 -14.33 4.48
CA LYS A 64 8.34 -15.46 4.21
C LYS A 64 7.60 -16.79 4.31
N ALA A 65 6.84 -17.00 5.38
CA ALA A 65 6.02 -18.20 5.55
C ALA A 65 4.99 -18.37 4.42
N LEU A 66 4.36 -17.26 3.97
CA LEU A 66 3.44 -17.26 2.84
C LEU A 66 4.13 -17.68 1.54
N GLU A 67 5.30 -17.12 1.24
CA GLU A 67 6.04 -17.46 0.00
C GLU A 67 6.57 -18.91 0.03
N ASP A 68 7.05 -19.38 1.18
CA ASP A 68 7.49 -20.77 1.36
C ASP A 68 6.32 -21.75 1.13
N LEU A 69 5.12 -21.43 1.64
CA LEU A 69 3.92 -22.24 1.41
C LEU A 69 3.48 -22.20 -0.05
N LYS A 70 3.44 -21.02 -0.68
CA LYS A 70 3.07 -20.90 -2.09
C LYS A 70 3.99 -21.73 -2.98
N LYS A 71 5.30 -21.67 -2.74
CA LYS A 71 6.31 -22.43 -3.47
C LYS A 71 6.13 -23.94 -3.26
N LYS A 72 5.94 -24.37 -2.01
CA LYS A 72 5.79 -25.79 -1.67
C LYS A 72 4.57 -26.44 -2.31
N PHE A 73 3.48 -25.69 -2.46
CA PHE A 73 2.20 -26.20 -2.95
C PHE A 73 1.87 -25.76 -4.39
N SER A 74 2.87 -25.27 -5.13
CA SER A 74 2.71 -24.80 -6.51
C SER A 74 1.51 -23.87 -6.68
N PHE A 75 1.37 -22.91 -5.76
CA PHE A 75 0.28 -21.94 -5.78
C PHE A 75 0.31 -21.16 -7.10
N PRO A 76 -0.83 -20.99 -7.79
CA PRO A 76 -0.86 -20.29 -9.07
C PRO A 76 -0.31 -18.87 -8.95
N GLU A 77 0.60 -18.49 -9.85
CA GLU A 77 1.13 -17.12 -9.87
C GLU A 77 0.10 -16.14 -10.42
N TYR A 78 -0.05 -15.01 -9.73
CA TYR A 78 -0.94 -13.95 -10.19
C TYR A 78 -0.39 -13.32 -11.48
N PRO A 79 -1.22 -13.13 -12.53
CA PRO A 79 -0.78 -12.53 -13.78
C PRO A 79 -0.29 -11.10 -13.57
N THR A 80 0.60 -10.63 -14.44
CA THR A 80 1.15 -9.26 -14.34
C THR A 80 0.04 -8.22 -14.26
N THR A 81 0.14 -7.29 -13.31
CA THR A 81 -0.94 -6.33 -13.05
C THR A 81 -1.04 -5.25 -14.13
N ASN A 82 0.08 -4.90 -14.78
CA ASN A 82 0.23 -3.77 -15.69
C ASN A 82 0.79 -4.20 -17.06
N ALA A 83 0.22 -3.65 -18.14
CA ALA A 83 0.66 -3.87 -19.53
C ALA A 83 2.13 -3.54 -19.75
N TYR A 84 2.65 -2.52 -19.06
CA TYR A 84 4.08 -2.21 -19.10
C TYR A 84 4.94 -3.36 -18.56
N THR A 85 4.52 -4.01 -17.47
CA THR A 85 5.26 -5.14 -16.88
C THR A 85 5.26 -6.35 -17.81
N LEU A 86 4.14 -6.62 -18.51
CA LEU A 86 4.09 -7.66 -19.52
C LEU A 86 5.02 -7.36 -20.70
N PHE A 87 4.98 -6.12 -21.20
CA PHE A 87 5.90 -5.65 -22.23
C PHE A 87 7.38 -5.84 -21.84
N LEU A 88 7.74 -5.46 -20.61
CA LEU A 88 9.08 -5.67 -20.08
C LEU A 88 9.47 -7.15 -20.09
N LYS A 89 8.58 -8.06 -19.67
CA LYS A 89 8.84 -9.51 -19.70
C LYS A 89 9.05 -10.03 -21.11
N GLU A 90 8.22 -9.61 -22.07
CA GLU A 90 8.31 -10.06 -23.46
C GLU A 90 9.57 -9.54 -24.17
N ASN A 91 10.00 -8.30 -23.87
CA ASN A 91 11.12 -7.64 -24.57
C ASN A 91 12.46 -7.80 -23.85
N ALA A 92 12.49 -8.34 -22.64
CA ALA A 92 13.73 -8.48 -21.89
C ALA A 92 14.59 -9.68 -22.35
N SER A 93 14.02 -10.65 -23.09
CA SER A 93 14.80 -11.68 -23.79
C SER A 93 15.64 -11.08 -24.92
N GLU A 94 15.08 -10.12 -25.68
CA GLU A 94 15.79 -9.38 -26.75
C GLU A 94 17.01 -8.60 -26.23
N LEU A 95 16.95 -8.15 -24.96
CA LEU A 95 18.04 -7.43 -24.31
C LEU A 95 19.20 -8.34 -23.89
N LYS A 96 18.92 -9.59 -23.52
CA LYS A 96 19.95 -10.54 -23.08
C LYS A 96 20.88 -10.96 -24.22
N GLN A 97 20.40 -10.96 -25.45
CA GLN A 97 21.20 -11.32 -26.63
C GLN A 97 22.20 -10.22 -27.03
N ASN A 98 21.99 -8.97 -26.63
CA ASN A 98 22.70 -7.83 -27.22
C ASN A 98 23.70 -7.08 -26.32
N ALA A 99 23.78 -7.31 -25.00
CA ALA A 99 24.87 -6.76 -24.20
C ALA A 99 24.96 -7.37 -22.80
N GLY A 100 26.21 -7.54 -22.33
CA GLY A 100 26.54 -7.73 -20.92
C GLY A 100 25.77 -6.75 -20.04
N ILE A 101 25.06 -7.33 -19.08
CA ILE A 101 24.14 -6.75 -18.11
C ILE A 101 24.58 -5.35 -17.69
N ASN A 102 23.95 -4.32 -18.26
CA ASN A 102 24.16 -2.95 -17.80
C ASN A 102 22.82 -2.20 -17.70
N LYS A 103 22.68 -1.40 -16.64
CA LYS A 103 21.50 -0.61 -16.23
C LYS A 103 20.91 0.31 -17.33
N PHE A 104 21.55 0.39 -18.49
CA PHE A 104 21.16 1.18 -19.66
C PHE A 104 19.94 0.61 -20.40
N SER A 105 19.66 -0.70 -20.29
CA SER A 105 18.61 -1.36 -21.08
C SER A 105 17.17 -1.02 -20.64
N MET A 106 16.93 -0.80 -19.34
CA MET A 106 15.59 -0.48 -18.82
C MET A 106 15.10 0.90 -19.27
N LYS A 107 16.02 1.87 -19.41
CA LYS A 107 15.68 3.21 -19.91
C LYS A 107 15.28 3.17 -21.38
N GLN A 108 15.92 2.30 -22.17
CA GLN A 108 15.57 2.06 -23.58
C GLN A 108 14.19 1.40 -23.70
N LEU A 109 13.88 0.38 -22.90
CA LEU A 109 12.54 -0.22 -22.87
C LEU A 109 11.46 0.77 -22.43
N ALA A 110 11.76 1.61 -21.43
CA ALA A 110 10.83 2.66 -21.01
C ALA A 110 10.54 3.66 -22.15
N ASN A 111 11.56 4.01 -22.95
CA ASN A 111 11.38 4.87 -24.11
C ASN A 111 10.62 4.14 -25.24
N LYS A 112 10.94 2.88 -25.53
CA LYS A 112 10.22 2.04 -26.50
C LYS A 112 8.73 1.93 -26.13
N TRP A 113 8.42 1.70 -24.85
CA TRP A 113 7.04 1.73 -24.35
C TRP A 113 6.36 3.09 -24.53
N ARG A 114 7.03 4.21 -24.26
CA ARG A 114 6.45 5.55 -24.45
C ARG A 114 6.11 5.80 -25.91
N SER A 115 7.02 5.44 -26.82
CA SER A 115 6.88 5.63 -28.28
C SER A 115 5.94 4.63 -28.95
N MET A 116 5.54 3.56 -28.27
CA MET A 116 4.65 2.53 -28.81
C MET A 116 3.22 3.08 -29.06
N PRO A 117 2.59 2.74 -30.20
CA PRO A 117 1.21 3.12 -30.49
C PRO A 117 0.23 2.63 -29.43
N GLU A 118 -0.83 3.41 -29.18
CA GLU A 118 -1.83 3.05 -28.18
C GLU A 118 -2.56 1.74 -28.53
N ALA A 119 -2.70 1.42 -29.82
CA ALA A 119 -3.26 0.16 -30.29
C ALA A 119 -2.47 -1.07 -29.80
N GLU A 120 -1.14 -1.01 -29.78
CA GLU A 120 -0.30 -2.11 -29.30
C GLU A 120 -0.34 -2.20 -27.77
N LYS A 121 -0.35 -1.06 -27.07
CA LYS A 121 -0.56 -1.02 -25.62
C LYS A 121 -1.91 -1.63 -25.23
N ASN A 122 -2.96 -1.38 -26.02
CA ASN A 122 -4.29 -1.96 -25.81
C ASN A 122 -4.28 -3.48 -25.95
N LYS A 123 -3.62 -4.04 -26.97
CA LYS A 123 -3.46 -5.49 -27.12
C LYS A 123 -2.81 -6.14 -25.89
N LEU A 124 -1.81 -5.48 -25.30
CA LEU A 124 -1.17 -5.96 -24.07
C LEU A 124 -2.10 -5.87 -22.84
N ARG A 125 -2.94 -4.82 -22.75
CA ARG A 125 -3.97 -4.72 -21.70
C ARG A 125 -5.01 -5.82 -21.83
N GLU A 126 -5.47 -6.12 -23.04
CA GLU A 126 -6.42 -7.21 -23.33
C GLU A 126 -5.84 -8.58 -22.95
N ARG A 127 -4.57 -8.86 -23.31
CA ARG A 127 -3.88 -10.09 -22.89
C ARG A 127 -3.84 -10.24 -21.37
N ILE A 128 -3.54 -9.15 -20.64
CA ILE A 128 -3.56 -9.18 -19.17
C ILE A 128 -4.96 -9.43 -18.64
N MET A 129 -5.98 -8.83 -19.25
CA MET A 129 -7.37 -9.05 -18.85
C MET A 129 -7.78 -10.51 -19.04
N MET A 130 -7.43 -11.13 -20.17
CA MET A 130 -7.65 -12.56 -20.42
C MET A 130 -6.85 -13.44 -19.45
N ALA A 131 -5.59 -13.09 -19.16
CA ALA A 131 -4.76 -13.79 -18.19
C ALA A 131 -5.34 -13.72 -16.76
N LYS A 132 -5.91 -12.57 -16.37
CA LYS A 132 -6.64 -12.42 -15.09
C LYS A 132 -7.89 -13.28 -15.03
N SER A 133 -8.63 -13.36 -16.14
CA SER A 133 -9.81 -14.22 -16.20
C SER A 133 -9.42 -15.68 -16.03
N SER A 134 -8.47 -16.17 -16.83
CA SER A 134 -7.99 -17.56 -16.77
C SER A 134 -7.28 -17.92 -15.47
N TYR A 135 -6.68 -16.94 -14.79
CA TYR A 135 -6.10 -17.13 -13.46
C TYR A 135 -7.15 -17.54 -12.43
N ASN A 136 -8.35 -16.95 -12.45
CA ASN A 136 -9.42 -17.33 -11.53
C ASN A 136 -9.83 -18.79 -11.71
N ASP A 137 -9.91 -19.26 -12.96
CA ASP A 137 -10.20 -20.65 -13.28
C ASP A 137 -9.07 -21.58 -12.79
N THR A 138 -7.82 -21.17 -13.01
CA THR A 138 -6.63 -21.90 -12.55
C THR A 138 -6.58 -21.98 -11.02
N LEU A 139 -6.89 -20.88 -10.33
CA LEU A 139 -6.95 -20.81 -8.88
C LEU A 139 -8.06 -21.72 -8.34
N THR A 140 -9.22 -21.74 -8.99
CA THR A 140 -10.34 -22.62 -8.62
C THR A 140 -9.95 -24.08 -8.79
N LYS A 141 -9.36 -24.46 -9.93
CA LYS A 141 -8.85 -25.81 -10.18
C LYS A 141 -7.80 -26.22 -9.15
N TRP A 142 -6.89 -25.32 -8.80
CA TRP A 142 -5.88 -25.57 -7.77
C TRP A 142 -6.50 -25.77 -6.40
N LYS A 143 -7.45 -24.92 -5.97
CA LYS A 143 -8.17 -25.08 -4.70
C LYS A 143 -8.90 -26.42 -4.64
N ASN A 144 -9.58 -26.81 -5.71
CA ASN A 144 -10.26 -28.11 -5.81
C ASN A 144 -9.26 -29.28 -5.74
N THR A 145 -8.11 -29.17 -6.39
CA THR A 145 -7.04 -30.18 -6.33
C THR A 145 -6.48 -30.32 -4.91
N MET A 146 -6.30 -29.20 -4.20
CA MET A 146 -5.84 -29.22 -2.81
C MET A 146 -6.88 -29.81 -1.87
N GLN A 147 -8.16 -29.51 -2.07
CA GLN A 147 -9.25 -30.14 -1.34
C GLN A 147 -9.30 -31.66 -1.58
N ALA A 148 -9.20 -32.11 -2.84
CA ALA A 148 -9.17 -33.53 -3.19
C ALA A 148 -7.99 -34.28 -2.55
N LYS A 149 -6.84 -33.61 -2.39
CA LYS A 149 -5.65 -34.12 -1.69
C LYS A 149 -5.75 -34.05 -0.15
N LYS A 150 -6.91 -33.66 0.41
CA LYS A 150 -7.14 -33.42 1.84
C LYS A 150 -6.21 -32.35 2.44
N LEU A 151 -5.75 -31.40 1.62
CA LEU A 151 -4.91 -30.26 2.00
C LEU A 151 -5.73 -28.95 2.13
N GLY A 152 -7.01 -29.05 2.51
CA GLY A 152 -7.89 -27.89 2.66
C GLY A 152 -7.40 -26.89 3.73
N ASN A 153 -6.73 -27.39 4.77
CA ASN A 153 -6.08 -26.58 5.80
C ASN A 153 -4.94 -25.71 5.23
N VAL A 154 -4.19 -26.19 4.24
CA VAL A 154 -3.13 -25.43 3.58
C VAL A 154 -3.71 -24.27 2.79
N VAL A 155 -4.84 -24.49 2.09
CA VAL A 155 -5.55 -23.42 1.36
C VAL A 155 -6.00 -22.34 2.36
N GLN A 156 -6.58 -22.74 3.49
CA GLN A 156 -6.99 -21.82 4.56
C GLN A 156 -5.79 -21.07 5.14
N GLN A 157 -4.66 -21.73 5.40
CA GLN A 157 -3.44 -21.08 5.90
C GLN A 157 -2.89 -20.06 4.91
N ILE A 158 -2.89 -20.34 3.61
CA ILE A 158 -2.44 -19.39 2.58
C ILE A 158 -3.39 -18.20 2.49
N ASP A 159 -4.71 -18.44 2.49
CA ASP A 159 -5.72 -17.36 2.47
C ASP A 159 -5.59 -16.50 3.74
N GLU A 160 -5.36 -17.10 4.91
CA GLU A 160 -5.19 -16.40 6.19
C GLU A 160 -3.90 -15.58 6.25
N LEU A 161 -2.76 -16.16 5.88
CA LEU A 161 -1.50 -15.43 5.81
C LEU A 161 -1.57 -14.29 4.80
N THR A 162 -2.30 -14.48 3.69
CA THR A 162 -2.54 -13.42 2.69
C THR A 162 -3.37 -12.29 3.28
N ARG A 163 -4.48 -12.59 3.98
CA ARG A 163 -5.29 -11.59 4.69
C ARG A 163 -4.50 -10.88 5.78
N SER A 164 -3.81 -11.63 6.64
CA SER A 164 -2.96 -11.10 7.70
C SER A 164 -1.86 -10.18 7.16
N ALA A 165 -1.23 -10.52 6.03
CA ALA A 165 -0.24 -9.66 5.39
C ALA A 165 -0.84 -8.37 4.84
N ALA A 166 -2.06 -8.41 4.28
CA ALA A 166 -2.76 -7.24 3.74
C ALA A 166 -3.35 -6.34 4.84
N MET A 167 -3.87 -6.93 5.92
CA MET A 167 -4.54 -6.22 7.00
C MET A 167 -3.55 -5.56 7.95
N ARG A 168 -2.37 -6.16 8.22
CA ARG A 168 -1.38 -5.55 9.14
C ARG A 168 -0.86 -4.20 8.65
N GLY A 169 -0.62 -4.01 7.35
CA GLY A 169 -0.18 -2.72 6.82
C GLY A 169 -1.19 -1.61 7.09
N LYS A 170 -2.44 -1.86 6.69
CA LYS A 170 -3.54 -0.89 6.84
C LYS A 170 -3.96 -0.67 8.28
N PHE A 171 -4.05 -1.72 9.09
CA PHE A 171 -4.47 -1.61 10.49
C PHE A 171 -3.41 -0.92 11.34
N GLN A 172 -2.12 -1.18 11.08
CA GLN A 172 -1.05 -0.46 11.75
C GLN A 172 -1.09 1.03 11.40
N GLU A 173 -1.28 1.39 10.12
CA GLU A 173 -1.43 2.79 9.71
C GLU A 173 -2.66 3.45 10.38
N LEU A 174 -3.81 2.78 10.40
CA LEU A 174 -5.03 3.28 11.04
C LEU A 174 -4.84 3.48 12.54
N TYR A 175 -4.25 2.53 13.24
CA TYR A 175 -3.97 2.64 14.67
C TYR A 175 -3.01 3.80 14.97
N LEU A 176 -1.90 3.90 14.22
CA LEU A 176 -0.94 4.99 14.38
C LEU A 176 -1.59 6.36 14.12
N ASN A 177 -2.46 6.46 13.11
CA ASN A 177 -3.23 7.67 12.85
C ASN A 177 -4.21 7.99 13.99
N MET A 178 -4.97 7.01 14.47
CA MET A 178 -5.92 7.19 15.56
C MET A 178 -5.22 7.66 16.84
N GLU A 179 -4.12 7.03 17.22
CA GLU A 179 -3.35 7.42 18.42
C GLU A 179 -2.70 8.79 18.24
N LEU A 180 -2.19 9.08 17.05
CA LEU A 180 -1.66 10.40 16.71
C LEU A 180 -2.74 11.48 16.82
N GLU A 181 -3.94 11.25 16.29
CA GLU A 181 -5.07 12.17 16.40
C GLU A 181 -5.54 12.36 17.84
N ARG A 182 -5.60 11.27 18.61
CA ARG A 182 -5.97 11.29 20.03
C ARG A 182 -5.02 12.20 20.81
N LEU A 183 -3.71 12.00 20.67
CA LEU A 183 -2.69 12.83 21.32
C LEU A 183 -2.72 14.27 20.81
N GLN A 184 -2.90 14.47 19.50
CA GLN A 184 -2.97 15.83 18.93
C GLN A 184 -4.16 16.62 19.50
N LYS A 185 -5.33 15.99 19.61
CA LYS A 185 -6.53 16.61 20.20
C LYS A 185 -6.34 16.87 21.69
N GLN A 186 -5.86 15.87 22.43
CA GLN A 186 -5.68 15.97 23.89
C GLN A 186 -4.71 17.09 24.29
N TYR A 187 -3.66 17.32 23.50
CA TYR A 187 -2.61 18.28 23.83
C TYR A 187 -2.63 19.54 22.95
N ASN A 188 -3.77 19.85 22.32
CA ASN A 188 -3.96 21.04 21.48
C ASN A 188 -2.84 21.25 20.45
N TYR A 189 -2.44 20.17 19.77
CA TYR A 189 -1.41 20.21 18.77
C TYR A 189 -1.81 21.14 17.60
N PRO A 190 -0.94 22.06 17.16
CA PRO A 190 -1.30 23.03 16.14
C PRO A 190 -1.60 22.33 14.80
N GLU A 191 -2.64 22.78 14.09
CA GLU A 191 -2.95 22.24 12.77
C GLU A 191 -1.89 22.70 11.74
N LEU A 192 -0.92 21.83 11.45
CA LEU A 192 0.19 22.16 10.55
C LEU A 192 -0.13 21.73 9.11
N LYS A 193 -0.56 22.68 8.29
CA LYS A 193 -0.73 22.46 6.85
C LYS A 193 0.59 22.69 6.11
N ARG A 194 1.06 21.71 5.34
CA ARG A 194 2.22 21.92 4.47
C ARG A 194 1.74 22.62 3.21
N HIS A 195 2.23 23.83 2.99
CA HIS A 195 1.92 24.61 1.81
C HIS A 195 3.04 24.43 0.78
N SER A 196 2.74 23.75 -0.32
CA SER A 196 3.59 23.80 -1.52
C SER A 196 3.18 24.98 -2.41
N PRO A 197 4.10 25.59 -3.18
CA PRO A 197 3.76 26.67 -4.10
C PRO A 197 2.63 26.27 -5.07
N LEU A 198 2.70 25.03 -5.61
CA LEU A 198 1.65 24.46 -6.45
C LEU A 198 0.31 24.32 -5.70
N SER A 199 0.31 23.85 -4.45
CA SER A 199 -0.95 23.71 -3.69
C SER A 199 -1.63 25.05 -3.43
N LEU A 200 -0.86 26.14 -3.24
CA LEU A 200 -1.41 27.48 -3.08
C LEU A 200 -1.98 28.01 -4.39
N TYR A 201 -1.30 27.76 -5.51
CA TYR A 201 -1.81 28.08 -6.84
C TYR A 201 -3.12 27.34 -7.14
N LEU A 202 -3.16 26.02 -6.91
CA LEU A 202 -4.37 25.23 -7.11
C LEU A 202 -5.51 25.66 -6.18
N HIS A 203 -5.21 26.06 -4.95
CA HIS A 203 -6.20 26.61 -4.04
C HIS A 203 -6.75 27.96 -4.56
N GLU A 204 -5.90 28.85 -5.05
CA GLU A 204 -6.33 30.13 -5.63
C GLU A 204 -7.22 29.92 -6.88
N LEU A 205 -6.87 28.94 -7.73
CA LEU A 205 -7.71 28.56 -8.85
C LEU A 205 -9.06 28.01 -8.38
N LYS A 206 -9.04 27.10 -7.40
CA LYS A 206 -10.25 26.49 -6.84
C LYS A 206 -11.22 27.53 -6.28
N THR A 207 -10.72 28.61 -5.66
CA THR A 207 -11.56 29.71 -5.18
C THR A 207 -12.21 30.54 -6.30
N LYS A 208 -11.66 30.49 -7.52
CA LYS A 208 -12.14 31.24 -8.68
C LYS A 208 -13.04 30.40 -9.59
N THR A 209 -12.94 29.06 -9.54
CA THR A 209 -13.75 28.13 -10.33
C THR A 209 -14.95 27.60 -9.58
N LYS A 210 -16.06 27.39 -10.29
CA LYS A 210 -17.26 26.76 -9.72
C LYS A 210 -16.98 25.27 -9.40
N PRO A 211 -17.58 24.71 -8.34
CA PRO A 211 -17.39 23.30 -7.99
C PRO A 211 -17.76 22.32 -9.10
N SER A 212 -18.72 22.66 -9.96
CA SER A 212 -19.16 21.85 -11.11
C SER A 212 -18.08 21.69 -12.20
N GLU A 213 -17.08 22.58 -12.24
CA GLU A 213 -16.02 22.60 -13.25
C GLU A 213 -14.71 21.96 -12.75
N MET A 214 -14.66 21.55 -11.47
CA MET A 214 -13.52 20.91 -10.83
C MET A 214 -13.37 19.43 -11.25
N SER A 215 -13.15 19.20 -12.55
CA SER A 215 -12.91 17.88 -13.10
C SER A 215 -11.45 17.44 -12.90
N ARG A 216 -11.20 16.14 -13.08
CA ARG A 216 -9.83 15.60 -13.08
C ARG A 216 -8.96 16.24 -14.17
N ASP A 217 -9.57 16.56 -15.32
CA ASP A 217 -8.88 17.19 -16.43
C ASP A 217 -8.62 18.69 -16.19
N PHE A 218 -9.47 19.37 -15.43
CA PHE A 218 -9.18 20.71 -14.90
C PHE A 218 -7.92 20.72 -14.04
N LEU A 219 -7.74 19.73 -13.15
CA LEU A 219 -6.52 19.64 -12.34
C LEU A 219 -5.27 19.38 -13.20
N LYS A 220 -5.35 18.48 -14.19
CA LYS A 220 -4.23 18.21 -15.10
C LYS A 220 -3.83 19.46 -15.88
N THR A 221 -4.81 20.16 -16.46
CA THR A 221 -4.57 21.40 -17.22
C THR A 221 -4.04 22.51 -16.32
N SER A 222 -4.52 22.62 -15.08
CA SER A 222 -3.99 23.58 -14.10
C SER A 222 -2.53 23.31 -13.74
N VAL A 223 -2.12 22.04 -13.60
CA VAL A 223 -0.71 21.68 -13.38
C VAL A 223 0.15 22.06 -14.60
N LEU A 224 -0.35 21.92 -15.83
CA LEU A 224 0.36 22.38 -17.02
C LEU A 224 0.48 23.90 -17.05
N LYS A 225 -0.59 24.63 -16.71
CA LYS A 225 -0.57 26.09 -16.58
C LYS A 225 0.46 26.55 -15.55
N TRP A 226 0.53 25.89 -14.38
CA TRP A 226 1.56 26.15 -13.37
C TRP A 226 2.98 26.00 -13.92
N LYS A 227 3.24 24.94 -14.69
CA LYS A 227 4.56 24.70 -15.30
C LYS A 227 4.93 25.76 -16.34
N ALA A 228 3.93 26.30 -17.03
CA ALA A 228 4.08 27.35 -18.05
C ALA A 228 4.12 28.78 -17.48
N LEU A 229 3.85 28.98 -16.17
CA LEU A 229 4.00 30.29 -15.54
C LEU A 229 5.45 30.77 -15.58
N SER A 230 5.63 32.08 -15.75
CA SER A 230 6.93 32.73 -15.59
C SER A 230 7.47 32.57 -14.17
N ASP A 231 8.80 32.66 -14.03
CA ASP A 231 9.45 32.54 -12.72
C ASP A 231 9.00 33.63 -11.75
N GLU A 232 8.75 34.85 -12.24
CA GLU A 232 8.20 35.95 -11.45
C GLU A 232 6.82 35.60 -10.87
N MET A 233 5.94 35.03 -11.69
CA MET A 233 4.60 34.63 -11.24
C MET A 233 4.65 33.42 -10.32
N ARG A 234 5.63 32.53 -10.46
CA ARG A 234 5.85 31.42 -9.52
C ARG A 234 6.46 31.91 -8.20
N ALA A 235 7.33 32.91 -8.24
CA ALA A 235 8.01 33.47 -7.06
C ALA A 235 7.00 33.92 -6.00
N ARG A 236 5.92 34.60 -6.40
CA ARG A 236 4.85 35.01 -5.46
C ARG A 236 4.27 33.86 -4.63
N PHE A 237 4.13 32.67 -5.24
CA PHE A 237 3.61 31.48 -4.56
C PHE A 237 4.68 30.78 -3.74
N VAL A 238 5.93 30.83 -4.19
CA VAL A 238 7.09 30.36 -3.42
C VAL A 238 7.26 31.18 -2.15
N ASP A 239 7.19 32.50 -2.24
CA ASP A 239 7.31 33.40 -1.09
C ASP A 239 6.15 33.18 -0.12
N LYS A 240 4.92 33.10 -0.64
CA LYS A 240 3.74 32.82 0.17
C LYS A 240 3.82 31.46 0.86
N ALA A 241 4.27 30.42 0.16
CA ALA A 241 4.47 29.09 0.74
C ALA A 241 5.55 29.11 1.82
N THR A 242 6.66 29.79 1.56
CA THR A 242 7.77 29.93 2.50
C THR A 242 7.33 30.63 3.78
N ARG A 243 6.58 31.74 3.65
CA ARG A 243 6.01 32.48 4.78
C ARG A 243 5.06 31.60 5.61
N LEU A 244 4.06 30.98 5.00
CA LEU A 244 3.10 30.11 5.71
C LEU A 244 3.79 28.92 6.39
N ASN A 245 4.77 28.31 5.72
CA ASN A 245 5.54 27.22 6.33
C ASN A 245 6.45 27.71 7.47
N SER A 246 6.92 28.96 7.43
CA SER A 246 7.66 29.58 8.54
C SER A 246 6.76 29.86 9.74
N GLU A 247 5.54 30.35 9.51
CA GLU A 247 4.50 30.56 10.53
C GLU A 247 4.14 29.23 11.20
N ASN A 248 3.93 28.17 10.42
CA ASN A 248 3.66 26.83 10.94
C ASN A 248 4.82 26.26 11.78
N ARG A 249 6.08 26.55 11.39
CA ARG A 249 7.24 26.19 12.21
C ARG A 249 7.27 26.95 13.53
N ALA A 250 6.98 28.25 13.51
CA ALA A 250 6.92 29.06 14.72
C ALA A 250 5.79 28.61 15.66
N LEU A 251 4.60 28.28 15.13
CA LEU A 251 3.50 27.72 15.91
C LEU A 251 3.86 26.39 16.57
N LEU A 252 4.49 25.48 15.81
CA LEU A 252 4.96 24.22 16.35
C LEU A 252 6.03 24.43 17.44
N GLN A 253 6.92 25.40 17.25
CA GLN A 253 7.98 25.70 18.21
C GLN A 253 7.40 26.25 19.52
N LYS A 254 6.48 27.23 19.44
CA LYS A 254 5.75 27.74 20.61
C LYS A 254 4.99 26.63 21.35
N TRP A 255 4.35 25.72 20.62
CA TRP A 255 3.66 24.58 21.21
C TRP A 255 4.63 23.65 21.96
N LYS A 256 5.80 23.35 21.38
CA LYS A 256 6.84 22.53 22.05
C LYS A 256 7.35 23.18 23.33
N GLU A 257 7.65 24.48 23.29
CA GLU A 257 8.09 25.24 24.48
C GLU A 257 7.01 25.22 25.57
N SER A 258 5.72 25.30 25.19
CA SER A 258 4.60 25.15 26.12
C SER A 258 4.54 23.75 26.75
N MET A 259 4.75 22.69 25.97
CA MET A 259 4.81 21.32 26.47
C MET A 259 6.00 21.10 27.40
N GLU A 260 7.16 21.68 27.09
CA GLU A 260 8.36 21.62 27.93
C GLU A 260 8.14 22.30 29.28
N LYS A 261 7.53 23.50 29.30
CA LYS A 261 7.14 24.19 30.54
C LYS A 261 6.16 23.39 31.41
N GLN A 262 5.34 22.55 30.79
CA GLN A 262 4.41 21.65 31.47
C GLN A 262 5.03 20.27 31.81
N ASN A 263 6.32 20.07 31.53
CA ASN A 263 7.03 18.80 31.69
C ASN A 263 6.42 17.63 30.89
N LEU A 264 5.81 17.92 29.74
CA LEU A 264 5.17 16.97 28.83
C LEU A 264 6.06 16.59 27.63
N ASN A 265 7.39 16.65 27.80
CA ASN A 265 8.35 16.35 26.73
C ASN A 265 8.20 14.93 26.15
N ALA A 266 7.78 13.96 26.96
CA ALA A 266 7.50 12.59 26.52
C ALA A 266 6.40 12.55 25.43
N VAL A 267 5.36 13.38 25.56
CA VAL A 267 4.26 13.47 24.58
C VAL A 267 4.78 14.02 23.24
N VAL A 268 5.64 15.03 23.28
CA VAL A 268 6.27 15.61 22.07
C VAL A 268 7.08 14.54 21.34
N GLN A 269 7.85 13.74 22.07
CA GLN A 269 8.63 12.62 21.52
C GLN A 269 7.72 11.53 20.94
N GLN A 270 6.66 11.17 21.63
CA GLN A 270 5.68 10.16 21.21
C GLN A 270 4.99 10.58 19.89
N ILE A 271 4.49 11.82 19.80
CA ILE A 271 3.90 12.36 18.56
C ILE A 271 4.92 12.34 17.41
N ALA A 272 6.18 12.70 17.68
CA ALA A 272 7.24 12.65 16.67
C ALA A 272 7.55 11.22 16.20
N GLN A 273 7.53 10.26 17.14
CA GLN A 273 7.72 8.84 16.86
C GLN A 273 6.57 8.28 16.01
N LEU A 274 5.32 8.45 16.42
CA LEU A 274 4.14 8.01 15.67
C LEU A 274 4.15 8.53 14.22
N ARG A 275 4.53 9.81 14.03
CA ARG A 275 4.69 10.39 12.69
C ARG A 275 5.82 9.77 11.88
N ARG A 276 6.91 9.31 12.50
CA ARG A 276 7.98 8.58 11.81
C ARG A 276 7.52 7.20 11.39
N GLU A 277 6.85 6.48 12.29
CA GLU A 277 6.31 5.14 12.03
C GLU A 277 5.24 5.17 10.94
N LEU A 278 4.34 6.16 10.96
CA LEU A 278 3.36 6.35 9.90
C LEU A 278 4.01 6.58 8.53
N ARG A 279 5.06 7.39 8.48
CA ARG A 279 5.84 7.58 7.24
C ARG A 279 6.58 6.32 6.81
N ALA A 280 7.06 5.52 7.76
CA ALA A 280 7.72 4.25 7.47
C ALA A 280 6.71 3.24 6.90
N ALA A 281 5.55 3.09 7.54
CA ALA A 281 4.46 2.22 7.06
C ALA A 281 4.01 2.59 5.64
N SER A 282 3.80 3.88 5.36
CA SER A 282 3.41 4.36 4.03
C SER A 282 4.53 4.16 2.97
N ARG A 283 5.79 4.38 3.35
CA ARG A 283 6.94 4.11 2.47
C ARG A 283 7.14 2.63 2.20
N ASP A 284 6.91 1.79 3.19
CA ASP A 284 7.00 0.34 3.05
C ASP A 284 5.96 -0.15 2.03
N GLU A 285 4.74 0.38 2.02
CA GLU A 285 3.77 0.07 0.96
C GLU A 285 4.22 0.57 -0.42
N GLU A 286 4.79 1.77 -0.52
CA GLU A 286 5.25 2.33 -1.81
C GLU A 286 6.48 1.60 -2.35
N VAL A 287 7.47 1.33 -1.49
CA VAL A 287 8.67 0.57 -1.82
C VAL A 287 8.30 -0.88 -2.11
N GLN A 288 7.36 -1.49 -1.39
CA GLN A 288 6.88 -2.85 -1.69
C GLN A 288 6.08 -2.91 -2.98
N SER A 289 5.28 -1.88 -3.31
CA SER A 289 4.61 -1.78 -4.60
C SER A 289 5.64 -1.73 -5.74
N LYS A 290 6.72 -0.96 -5.58
CA LYS A 290 7.83 -0.89 -6.54
C LYS A 290 8.66 -2.17 -6.60
N HIS A 291 9.06 -2.73 -5.46
CA HIS A 291 9.83 -3.99 -5.39
C HIS A 291 9.03 -5.20 -5.85
N LYS A 292 7.72 -5.26 -5.64
CA LYS A 292 6.88 -6.31 -6.22
C LYS A 292 6.88 -6.22 -7.75
N VAL A 293 6.87 -5.01 -8.31
CA VAL A 293 7.04 -4.83 -9.76
C VAL A 293 8.44 -5.28 -10.20
N ASP A 294 9.51 -4.86 -9.52
CA ASP A 294 10.89 -5.16 -9.91
C ASP A 294 11.30 -6.64 -9.70
N SER A 295 10.89 -7.26 -8.59
CA SER A 295 11.14 -8.68 -8.28
C SER A 295 10.32 -9.59 -9.18
N THR A 296 9.04 -9.27 -9.42
CA THR A 296 8.23 -10.02 -10.40
C THR A 296 8.86 -9.92 -11.78
N VAL A 297 9.44 -8.77 -12.15
CA VAL A 297 10.19 -8.66 -13.41
C VAL A 297 11.41 -9.59 -13.36
N MET A 298 12.29 -9.49 -12.36
CA MET A 298 13.52 -10.29 -12.29
C MET A 298 13.29 -11.82 -12.21
N GLU A 299 12.37 -12.29 -11.38
CA GLU A 299 12.07 -13.73 -11.24
C GLU A 299 11.49 -14.32 -12.53
N ASN A 300 10.65 -13.56 -13.24
CA ASN A 300 10.12 -14.00 -14.52
C ASN A 300 11.19 -14.02 -15.62
N LEU A 301 12.21 -13.15 -15.54
CA LEU A 301 13.37 -13.20 -16.43
C LEU A 301 14.27 -14.40 -16.17
N LEU A 302 14.34 -14.88 -14.92
CA LEU A 302 15.07 -16.09 -14.57
C LEU A 302 14.28 -17.36 -14.96
N ALA A 303 12.97 -17.39 -14.73
CA ALA A 303 12.10 -18.51 -15.08
C ALA A 303 12.00 -18.75 -16.60
N ALA A 304 11.94 -17.68 -17.40
CA ALA A 304 11.99 -17.78 -18.87
C ALA A 304 13.33 -18.33 -19.37
N SER A 305 14.42 -18.15 -18.62
CA SER A 305 15.75 -18.66 -18.94
C SER A 305 15.86 -20.18 -18.82
N MET A 306 15.05 -20.82 -17.96
CA MET A 306 15.13 -22.27 -17.70
C MET A 306 14.24 -23.11 -18.62
N LYS A 307 13.22 -22.52 -19.25
CA LYS A 307 12.31 -23.25 -20.17
C LYS A 307 12.83 -23.34 -21.61
N GLY A 308 13.90 -22.63 -21.97
CA GLY A 308 14.44 -22.58 -23.33
C GLY A 308 15.50 -23.63 -23.69
N SER A 309 15.82 -24.57 -22.80
CA SER A 309 16.96 -25.50 -22.98
C SER A 309 16.61 -26.97 -23.22
N SER A 310 15.32 -27.33 -23.31
CA SER A 310 14.91 -28.69 -23.69
C SER A 310 14.23 -28.70 -25.05
N THR A 311 15.02 -28.70 -26.12
CA THR A 311 14.58 -29.21 -27.41
C THR A 311 15.75 -29.98 -28.01
N THR A 312 15.86 -31.24 -27.61
CA THR A 312 16.75 -32.22 -28.22
C THR A 312 16.31 -32.45 -29.66
N VAL A 313 17.15 -32.03 -30.59
CA VAL A 313 17.05 -32.33 -32.02
C VAL A 313 17.23 -33.84 -32.20
N SER A 314 16.16 -34.52 -32.58
CA SER A 314 16.26 -35.87 -33.16
C SER A 314 16.31 -35.68 -34.67
N ALA A 315 17.47 -35.91 -35.26
CA ALA A 315 17.68 -35.88 -36.71
C ALA A 315 17.25 -37.24 -37.32
N PRO A 316 16.79 -37.25 -38.58
CA PRO A 316 16.41 -38.46 -39.30
C PRO A 316 17.62 -39.29 -39.76
#